data_AF-A0A1V3R7L7-F1
#
_entry.id   AF-A0A1V3R7L7-F1
#
_cell.length_a   1.000
_cell.length_b   1.000
_cell.length_c   1.000
_cell.angle_alpha   90.00
_cell.angle_beta   90.00
_cell.angle_gamma   90.00
#
_symmetry.space_group_name_H-M   'P 1'
#
loop_
_entity.id
_entity.type
_entity.pdbx_description
1 polymer ?
#
loop_
_entity_poly.entity_id
_entity_poly.type
_entity_poly.pdbx_seq_one_letter_code
_entity_poly.pdbx_strand_id
1 'polypeptide(L)'
;MNKALKKSILTYLIFLLICIAGIFWSKYLVDTYPFLRTWGWVSVVILLIGIPFLFLQKQAGIPEFWTKEISNRNRIWIPALIGIGFGILDVIIIKGILHPEPYTELPPFLQPFPYSLFLYFSGAFEVEVFYRLIPIVLVLFIFSKIEKGKYQTQAFWIIAVLTAIREPLEQMPSGETWFIAYALISGFGMNFIQAVYFKKSGFIANLSLRLGHYLVWHILLGLYVQMVGLG
;
A
#
# COMPACT_ATOMS: atom_id res chain seq x y z
N MET A 1 13.98 -4.05 -24.71
CA MET A 1 13.68 -3.78 -23.27
C MET A 1 14.93 -3.27 -22.57
N ASN A 2 14.89 -2.08 -21.95
CA ASN A 2 16.06 -1.53 -21.24
C ASN A 2 16.37 -2.35 -19.96
N LYS A 3 17.57 -2.16 -19.38
CA LYS A 3 17.99 -2.89 -18.16
C LYS A 3 17.14 -2.56 -16.93
N ALA A 4 16.59 -1.34 -16.85
CA ALA A 4 15.77 -0.89 -15.74
C ALA A 4 14.41 -1.62 -15.71
N LEU A 5 13.72 -1.69 -16.85
CA LEU A 5 12.46 -2.39 -17.02
C LEU A 5 12.57 -3.88 -16.71
N LYS A 6 13.64 -4.55 -17.16
CA LYS A 6 13.92 -5.95 -16.80
C LYS A 6 13.97 -6.14 -15.28
N LYS A 7 14.63 -5.23 -14.56
CA LYS A 7 14.69 -5.26 -13.10
C LYS A 7 13.34 -4.95 -12.45
N SER A 8 12.57 -4.00 -12.98
CA SER A 8 11.22 -3.70 -12.50
C SER A 8 10.31 -4.92 -12.60
N ILE A 9 10.31 -5.60 -13.76
CA ILE A 9 9.55 -6.83 -13.99
C ILE A 9 10.02 -7.93 -13.02
N LEU A 10 11.32 -8.18 -12.92
CA LEU A 10 11.85 -9.19 -11.98
C LEU A 10 11.41 -8.90 -10.54
N THR A 11 11.45 -7.64 -10.12
CA THR A 11 11.02 -7.22 -8.76
C THR A 11 9.52 -7.44 -8.57
N TYR A 12 8.72 -7.11 -9.58
CA TYR A 12 7.28 -7.36 -9.58
C TYR A 12 6.96 -8.86 -9.45
N LEU A 13 7.70 -9.71 -10.18
CA LEU A 13 7.57 -11.16 -10.09
C LEU A 13 8.00 -11.67 -8.70
N ILE A 14 9.04 -11.11 -8.09
CA ILE A 14 9.42 -11.42 -6.70
C ILE A 14 8.29 -11.05 -5.73
N PHE A 15 7.63 -9.90 -5.94
CA PHE A 15 6.48 -9.53 -5.12
C PHE A 15 5.35 -10.55 -5.26
N LEU A 16 5.03 -11.01 -6.48
CA LEU A 16 4.08 -12.11 -6.70
C LEU A 16 4.52 -13.43 -6.05
N LEU A 17 5.82 -13.72 -5.94
CA LEU A 17 6.28 -14.91 -5.22
C LEU A 17 6.04 -14.80 -3.71
N ILE A 18 6.23 -13.61 -3.13
CA ILE A 18 5.87 -13.35 -1.72
C ILE A 18 4.37 -13.56 -1.50
N CYS A 19 3.56 -13.11 -2.46
CA CYS A 19 2.12 -13.31 -2.47
C CYS A 19 1.74 -14.79 -2.41
N ILE A 20 2.34 -15.57 -3.31
CA ILE A 20 2.13 -17.02 -3.41
C ILE A 20 2.59 -17.74 -2.15
N ALA A 21 3.73 -17.34 -1.57
CA ALA A 21 4.19 -17.89 -0.29
C ALA A 21 3.17 -17.68 0.83
N GLY A 22 2.52 -16.50 0.87
CA GLY A 22 1.42 -16.21 1.79
C GLY A 22 0.23 -17.17 1.65
N ILE A 23 -0.15 -17.53 0.42
CA ILE A 23 -1.23 -18.49 0.15
C ILE A 23 -0.88 -19.88 0.71
N PHE A 24 0.37 -20.32 0.58
CA PHE A 24 0.78 -21.59 1.17
C PHE A 24 0.82 -21.54 2.69
N TRP A 25 1.27 -20.43 3.26
CA TRP A 25 1.34 -20.26 4.71
C TRP A 25 -0.05 -20.26 5.36
N SER A 26 -1.03 -19.60 4.74
CA SER A 26 -2.39 -19.49 5.28
C SER A 26 -3.07 -20.86 5.46
N LYS A 27 -2.77 -21.84 4.59
CA LYS A 27 -3.32 -23.19 4.67
C LYS A 27 -2.96 -23.92 5.96
N TYR A 28 -1.81 -23.62 6.55
CA TYR A 28 -1.40 -24.22 7.83
C TYR A 28 -2.05 -23.57 9.05
N LEU A 29 -2.67 -22.40 8.88
CA LEU A 29 -3.21 -21.59 9.97
C LEU A 29 -4.75 -21.50 9.96
N VAL A 30 -5.40 -21.82 8.84
CA VAL A 30 -6.84 -21.61 8.65
C VAL A 30 -7.67 -22.42 9.65
N ASP A 31 -7.23 -23.63 10.00
CA ASP A 31 -7.93 -24.48 10.97
C ASP A 31 -7.73 -23.98 12.42
N THR A 32 -6.60 -23.30 12.68
CA THR A 32 -6.24 -22.77 14.00
C THR A 32 -6.91 -21.43 14.28
N TYR A 33 -7.15 -20.62 13.24
CA TYR A 33 -7.68 -19.26 13.35
C TYR A 33 -8.92 -19.08 12.45
N PRO A 34 -10.14 -19.25 12.99
CA PRO A 34 -11.37 -19.13 12.20
C PRO A 34 -11.60 -17.75 11.57
N PHE A 35 -10.98 -16.70 12.13
CA PHE A 35 -11.04 -15.31 11.65
C PHE A 35 -9.91 -14.95 10.66
N LEU A 36 -9.11 -15.94 10.24
CA LEU A 36 -7.96 -15.70 9.37
C LEU A 36 -8.41 -15.15 8.02
N ARG A 37 -7.93 -13.95 7.69
CA ARG A 37 -8.08 -13.40 6.35
C ARG A 37 -7.12 -14.11 5.42
N THR A 38 -7.63 -14.80 4.43
CA THR A 38 -6.81 -15.54 3.46
C THR A 38 -6.74 -14.79 2.13
N TRP A 39 -5.61 -14.94 1.47
CA TRP A 39 -5.44 -14.49 0.09
C TRP A 39 -5.48 -15.68 -0.85
N GLY A 40 -6.00 -15.47 -2.06
CA GLY A 40 -6.30 -16.54 -3.01
C GLY A 40 -5.54 -16.41 -4.32
N TRP A 41 -5.56 -17.49 -5.10
CA TRP A 41 -4.93 -17.54 -6.43
C TRP A 41 -5.54 -16.53 -7.41
N VAL A 42 -6.84 -16.25 -7.29
CA VAL A 42 -7.53 -15.24 -8.09
C VAL A 42 -6.87 -13.86 -7.93
N SER A 43 -6.50 -13.49 -6.71
CA SER A 43 -5.83 -12.22 -6.44
C SER A 43 -4.46 -12.13 -7.10
N VAL A 44 -3.67 -13.21 -7.07
CA VAL A 44 -2.37 -13.27 -7.77
C VAL A 44 -2.53 -13.11 -9.28
N VAL A 45 -3.53 -13.77 -9.88
CA VAL A 45 -3.82 -13.65 -11.31
C VAL A 45 -4.25 -12.22 -11.66
N ILE A 46 -5.12 -11.63 -10.85
CA ILE A 46 -5.57 -10.24 -11.01
C ILE A 46 -4.39 -9.26 -10.97
N LEU A 47 -3.39 -9.49 -10.11
CA LEU A 47 -2.19 -8.66 -10.07
C LEU A 47 -1.36 -8.71 -11.35
N LEU A 48 -1.45 -9.77 -12.17
CA LEU A 48 -0.75 -9.79 -13.46
C LEU A 48 -1.18 -8.64 -14.40
N ILE A 49 -2.38 -8.07 -14.20
CA ILE A 49 -2.87 -6.89 -14.93
C ILE A 49 -1.99 -5.66 -14.69
N GLY A 50 -1.23 -5.60 -13.58
CA GLY A 50 -0.27 -4.52 -13.33
C GLY A 50 0.95 -4.54 -14.27
N ILE A 51 1.30 -5.70 -14.84
CA ILE A 51 2.52 -5.87 -15.66
C ILE A 51 2.55 -4.95 -16.90
N PRO A 52 1.48 -4.86 -17.73
CA PRO A 52 1.43 -3.91 -18.85
C PRO A 52 1.80 -2.47 -18.46
N PHE A 53 1.41 -2.02 -17.26
CA PHE A 53 1.64 -0.64 -16.81
C PHE A 53 3.11 -0.37 -16.48
N LEU A 54 3.92 -1.41 -16.17
CA LEU A 54 5.36 -1.27 -16.01
C LEU A 54 6.04 -0.78 -17.30
N PHE A 55 5.53 -1.19 -18.47
CA PHE A 55 6.05 -0.76 -19.78
C PHE A 55 5.67 0.70 -20.11
N LEU A 56 4.59 1.20 -19.52
CA LEU A 56 4.05 2.53 -19.79
C LEU A 56 4.61 3.61 -18.86
N GLN A 57 5.22 3.23 -17.73
CA GLN A 57 5.72 4.18 -16.72
C GLN A 57 6.58 5.30 -17.31
N LYS A 58 7.57 4.94 -18.14
CA LYS A 58 8.46 5.93 -18.76
C LYS A 58 7.70 6.94 -19.62
N GLN A 59 6.71 6.48 -20.39
CA GLN A 59 5.89 7.34 -21.25
C GLN A 59 4.88 8.18 -20.44
N ALA A 60 4.48 7.71 -19.26
CA ALA A 60 3.70 8.44 -18.27
C ALA A 60 4.54 9.43 -17.43
N GLY A 61 5.84 9.54 -17.71
CA GLY A 61 6.76 10.36 -16.93
C GLY A 61 6.86 9.91 -15.46
N ILE A 62 6.70 8.61 -15.22
CA ILE A 62 6.87 7.96 -13.91
C ILE A 62 8.20 7.20 -13.91
N PRO A 63 9.04 7.33 -12.87
CA PRO A 63 10.25 6.53 -12.75
C PRO A 63 9.96 5.02 -12.69
N GLU A 64 10.75 4.24 -13.43
CA GLU A 64 10.81 2.79 -13.27
C GLU A 64 11.38 2.45 -11.88
N PHE A 65 11.16 1.22 -11.38
CA PHE A 65 11.40 0.85 -9.98
C PHE A 65 12.83 1.15 -9.52
N TRP A 66 13.80 0.92 -10.41
CA TRP A 66 15.24 1.04 -10.15
C TRP A 66 15.93 2.10 -11.01
N THR A 67 15.22 3.21 -11.28
CA THR A 67 15.77 4.40 -11.95
C THR A 67 17.00 4.92 -11.19
N LYS A 68 18.15 5.05 -11.87
CA LYS A 68 19.45 5.22 -11.21
C LYS A 68 19.59 6.55 -10.46
N GLU A 69 18.91 7.57 -10.94
CA GLU A 69 18.93 8.94 -10.45
C GLU A 69 18.24 9.06 -9.07
N ILE A 70 17.46 8.04 -8.68
CA ILE A 70 16.75 8.01 -7.40
C ILE A 70 17.53 7.13 -6.41
N SER A 71 17.97 7.74 -5.31
CA SER A 71 18.66 7.06 -4.22
C SER A 71 17.72 6.16 -3.41
N ASN A 72 18.26 5.13 -2.75
CA ASN A 72 17.48 4.28 -1.84
C ASN A 72 16.89 5.05 -0.65
N ARG A 73 17.50 6.19 -0.27
CA ARG A 73 16.94 7.09 0.73
C ARG A 73 15.57 7.64 0.30
N ASN A 74 15.44 8.10 -0.94
CA ASN A 74 14.19 8.65 -1.48
C ASN A 74 13.24 7.57 -2.03
N ARG A 75 13.76 6.39 -2.37
CA ARG A 75 12.99 5.25 -2.88
C ARG A 75 12.38 4.41 -1.76
N ILE A 76 13.05 4.25 -0.62
CA ILE A 76 12.67 3.29 0.42
C ILE A 76 12.54 3.97 1.77
N TRP A 77 13.66 4.50 2.29
CA TRP A 77 13.74 4.88 3.70
C TRP A 77 12.84 6.06 4.09
N ILE A 78 12.91 7.18 3.37
CA ILE A 78 12.06 8.34 3.66
C ILE A 78 10.57 7.99 3.50
N PRO A 79 10.11 7.38 2.38
CA PRO A 79 8.72 6.97 2.27
C PRO A 79 8.29 6.04 3.40
N ALA A 80 9.10 5.02 3.74
CA ALA A 80 8.79 4.10 4.83
C ALA A 80 8.68 4.82 6.19
N LEU A 81 9.58 5.76 6.49
CA LEU A 81 9.53 6.55 7.73
C LEU A 81 8.29 7.44 7.80
N ILE A 82 7.85 8.01 6.67
CA ILE A 82 6.59 8.76 6.60
C ILE A 82 5.41 7.82 6.92
N GLY A 83 5.39 6.64 6.30
CA GLY A 83 4.39 5.61 6.57
C GLY A 83 4.35 5.20 8.04
N ILE A 84 5.52 4.95 8.64
CA ILE A 84 5.67 4.67 10.07
C ILE A 84 5.07 5.80 10.90
N GLY A 85 5.31 7.06 10.54
CA GLY A 85 4.69 8.21 11.20
C GLY A 85 3.17 8.15 11.21
N PHE A 86 2.54 7.88 10.06
CA PHE A 86 1.09 7.65 9.98
C PHE A 86 0.65 6.46 10.83
N GLY A 87 1.38 5.35 10.79
CA GLY A 87 1.04 4.16 11.57
C GLY A 87 1.10 4.39 13.08
N ILE A 88 2.10 5.16 13.55
CA ILE A 88 2.21 5.56 14.95
C ILE A 88 1.02 6.44 15.35
N LEU A 89 0.65 7.41 14.52
CA LEU A 89 -0.51 8.27 14.79
C LEU A 89 -1.79 7.45 14.89
N ASP A 90 -2.03 6.52 13.96
CA ASP A 90 -3.21 5.65 13.97
C ASP A 90 -3.24 4.76 15.22
N VAL A 91 -2.10 4.20 15.64
CA VAL A 91 -2.00 3.45 16.91
C VAL A 91 -2.36 4.35 18.11
N ILE A 92 -1.82 5.57 18.19
CA ILE A 92 -2.11 6.49 19.29
C ILE A 92 -3.60 6.84 19.33
N ILE A 93 -4.20 7.21 18.19
CA ILE A 93 -5.61 7.63 18.15
C ILE A 93 -6.53 6.44 18.43
N ILE A 94 -6.31 5.30 17.77
CA ILE A 94 -7.27 4.19 17.84
C ILE A 94 -7.04 3.36 19.09
N LYS A 95 -5.81 2.91 19.35
CA LYS A 95 -5.52 2.08 20.54
C LYS A 95 -5.34 2.92 21.80
N GLY A 96 -4.78 4.12 21.69
CA GLY A 96 -4.52 4.97 22.86
C GLY A 96 -5.74 5.77 23.34
N ILE A 97 -6.56 6.29 22.42
CA ILE A 97 -7.69 7.17 22.76
C ILE A 97 -9.03 6.45 22.64
N LEU A 98 -9.32 5.80 21.51
CA LEU A 98 -10.64 5.19 21.28
C LEU A 98 -10.84 3.86 22.01
N HIS A 99 -9.79 3.03 22.05
CA HIS A 99 -9.84 1.69 22.64
C HIS A 99 -8.69 1.49 23.65
N PRO A 100 -8.64 2.27 24.75
CA PRO A 100 -7.55 2.17 25.72
C PRO A 100 -7.50 0.80 26.41
N GLU A 101 -8.67 0.16 26.59
CA GLU A 101 -8.80 -1.16 27.22
C GLU A 101 -8.07 -2.27 26.45
N PRO A 102 -7.48 -3.27 27.14
CA PRO A 102 -6.85 -4.41 26.49
C PRO A 102 -7.81 -5.13 25.53
N TYR A 103 -7.31 -5.57 24.38
CA TYR A 103 -8.10 -6.40 23.47
C TYR A 103 -8.25 -7.80 24.04
N THR A 104 -9.45 -8.36 23.97
CA THR A 104 -9.76 -9.74 24.42
C THR A 104 -9.58 -10.79 23.34
N GLU A 105 -9.44 -10.35 22.08
CA GLU A 105 -9.11 -11.18 20.93
C GLU A 105 -8.35 -10.34 19.89
N LEU A 106 -7.72 -11.00 18.90
CA LEU A 106 -7.12 -10.31 17.76
C LEU A 106 -8.24 -9.66 16.92
N PRO A 107 -8.30 -8.31 16.83
CA PRO A 107 -9.31 -7.65 16.02
C PRO A 107 -9.16 -8.05 14.54
N PRO A 108 -10.23 -8.01 13.73
CA PRO A 108 -10.17 -8.47 12.33
C PRO A 108 -9.13 -7.75 11.46
N PHE A 109 -8.78 -6.51 11.81
CA PHE A 109 -7.75 -5.73 11.11
C PHE A 109 -6.32 -6.07 11.55
N LEU A 110 -6.14 -6.96 12.53
CA LEU A 110 -4.88 -7.58 12.94
C LEU A 110 -4.94 -9.07 12.59
N GLN A 111 -3.79 -9.67 12.30
CA GLN A 111 -3.69 -11.07 11.88
C GLN A 111 -2.49 -11.73 12.57
N PRO A 112 -2.52 -13.04 12.81
CA PRO A 112 -1.51 -13.71 13.62
C PRO A 112 -0.12 -13.61 12.98
N PHE A 113 0.89 -13.35 13.81
CA PHE A 113 2.28 -13.43 13.38
C PHE A 113 2.73 -14.90 13.25
N PRO A 114 3.56 -15.28 12.26
CA PRO A 114 4.22 -14.45 11.23
C PRO A 114 3.40 -14.23 9.96
N TYR A 115 2.18 -14.79 9.87
CA TYR A 115 1.37 -14.71 8.65
C TYR A 115 0.99 -13.28 8.26
N SER A 116 0.81 -12.39 9.24
CA SER A 116 0.59 -10.96 9.02
C SER A 116 1.63 -10.33 8.07
N LEU A 117 2.89 -10.75 8.10
CA LEU A 117 3.92 -10.24 7.17
C LEU A 117 3.53 -10.47 5.71
N PHE A 118 3.08 -11.68 5.39
CA PHE A 118 2.68 -12.04 4.04
C PHE A 118 1.38 -11.34 3.66
N LEU A 119 0.36 -11.39 4.52
CA LEU A 119 -0.94 -10.81 4.21
C LEU A 119 -0.88 -9.29 4.02
N TYR A 120 -0.20 -8.56 4.90
CA TYR A 120 -0.14 -7.10 4.77
C TYR A 120 0.79 -6.66 3.64
N PHE A 121 1.87 -7.40 3.35
CA PHE A 121 2.64 -7.15 2.13
C PHE A 121 1.78 -7.32 0.86
N SER A 122 1.03 -8.41 0.83
CA SER A 122 0.11 -8.78 -0.24
C SER A 122 -0.95 -7.71 -0.48
N GLY A 123 -1.65 -7.30 0.59
CA GLY A 123 -2.66 -6.25 0.53
C GLY A 123 -2.06 -4.89 0.13
N ALA A 124 -0.89 -4.53 0.68
CA ALA A 124 -0.20 -3.30 0.29
C ALA A 124 0.12 -3.29 -1.21
N PHE A 125 0.66 -4.39 -1.71
CA PHE A 125 0.99 -4.53 -3.12
C PHE A 125 -0.25 -4.43 -4.02
N GLU A 126 -1.33 -5.12 -3.65
CA GLU A 126 -2.60 -5.08 -4.38
C GLU A 126 -3.19 -3.68 -4.44
N VAL A 127 -3.31 -3.03 -3.29
CA VAL A 127 -3.85 -1.67 -3.22
C VAL A 127 -2.99 -0.71 -4.03
N GLU A 128 -1.65 -0.77 -3.94
CA GLU A 128 -0.79 0.13 -4.72
C GLU A 128 -0.85 -0.15 -6.24
N VAL A 129 -1.06 -1.40 -6.65
CA VAL A 129 -1.29 -1.73 -8.07
C VAL A 129 -2.58 -1.09 -8.58
N PHE A 130 -3.69 -1.27 -7.86
CA PHE A 130 -5.01 -0.83 -8.32
C PHE A 130 -5.33 0.63 -8.08
N TYR A 131 -4.68 1.27 -7.10
CA TYR A 131 -4.99 2.64 -6.69
C TYR A 131 -3.96 3.60 -7.27
N ARG A 132 -2.73 3.13 -7.55
CA ARG A 132 -1.65 4.01 -8.04
C ARG A 132 -1.13 3.55 -9.40
N LEU A 133 -0.57 2.35 -9.49
CA LEU A 133 0.14 1.91 -10.70
C LEU A 133 -0.76 2.00 -11.93
N ILE A 134 -1.90 1.31 -11.90
CA ILE A 134 -2.83 1.25 -13.04
C ILE A 134 -3.43 2.65 -13.35
N PRO A 135 -4.18 3.29 -12.42
CA PRO A 135 -4.92 4.51 -12.77
C PRO A 135 -3.99 5.69 -13.09
N ILE A 136 -2.93 5.91 -12.31
CA ILE A 136 -2.05 7.07 -12.52
C ILE A 136 -1.22 6.87 -13.79
N VAL A 137 -0.65 5.67 -14.03
CA VAL A 137 0.11 5.44 -15.27
C VAL A 137 -0.79 5.56 -16.49
N LEU A 138 -2.01 5.00 -16.45
CA LEU A 138 -2.95 5.08 -17.56
C LEU A 138 -3.29 6.53 -17.93
N VAL A 139 -3.72 7.32 -16.94
CA VAL A 139 -4.10 8.72 -17.15
C VAL A 139 -2.90 9.52 -17.66
N LEU A 140 -1.74 9.39 -17.02
CA LEU A 140 -0.56 10.16 -17.45
C LEU A 140 0.02 9.69 -18.78
N PHE A 141 -0.17 8.44 -19.16
CA PHE A 141 0.17 7.93 -20.48
C PHE A 141 -0.75 8.54 -21.55
N ILE A 142 -2.06 8.56 -21.34
CA ILE A 142 -3.01 9.20 -22.26
C ILE A 142 -2.67 10.68 -22.43
N PHE A 143 -2.46 11.38 -21.31
CA PHE A 143 -2.13 12.80 -21.31
C PHE A 143 -0.72 13.12 -21.82
N SER A 144 0.19 12.15 -21.92
CA SER A 144 1.47 12.36 -22.61
C SER A 144 1.33 12.36 -24.14
N LYS A 145 0.24 11.78 -24.67
CA LYS A 145 -0.09 11.81 -26.10
C LYS A 145 -0.93 13.03 -26.49
N ILE A 146 -1.79 13.50 -25.60
CA ILE A 146 -2.62 14.71 -25.82
C ILE A 146 -1.73 15.96 -25.81
N GLU A 147 -1.82 16.78 -26.86
CA GLU A 147 -1.11 18.07 -26.96
C GLU A 147 0.39 17.95 -26.58
N LYS A 148 1.01 16.83 -26.95
CA LYS A 148 2.42 16.51 -26.64
C LYS A 148 2.77 16.63 -25.14
N GLY A 149 1.83 16.33 -24.24
CA GLY A 149 2.07 16.35 -22.79
C GLY A 149 1.73 17.66 -22.08
N LYS A 150 1.19 18.66 -22.78
CA LYS A 150 0.91 20.01 -22.23
C LYS A 150 0.12 19.99 -20.90
N TYR A 151 -0.81 19.04 -20.75
CA TYR A 151 -1.71 18.94 -19.60
C TYR A 151 -1.34 17.84 -18.60
N GLN A 152 -0.18 17.19 -18.77
CA GLN A 152 0.18 16.01 -17.97
C GLN A 152 0.33 16.33 -16.47
N THR A 153 0.80 17.53 -16.13
CA THR A 153 0.94 17.97 -14.73
C THR A 153 -0.42 18.17 -14.07
N GLN A 154 -1.37 18.80 -14.76
CA GLN A 154 -2.73 19.00 -14.27
C GLN A 154 -3.44 17.65 -14.11
N ALA A 155 -3.30 16.77 -15.12
CA ALA A 155 -3.82 15.41 -15.07
C ALA A 155 -3.27 14.63 -13.88
N PHE A 156 -1.98 14.81 -13.54
CA PHE A 156 -1.38 14.20 -12.36
C PHE A 156 -2.05 14.64 -11.06
N TRP A 157 -2.21 15.95 -10.84
CA TRP A 157 -2.82 16.43 -9.60
C TRP A 157 -4.26 15.98 -9.45
N ILE A 158 -5.03 16.00 -10.56
CA ILE A 158 -6.41 15.51 -10.56
C ILE A 158 -6.44 14.02 -10.20
N ILE A 159 -5.67 13.17 -10.90
CA ILE A 159 -5.69 11.73 -10.61
C ILE A 159 -5.11 11.40 -9.23
N ALA A 160 -4.14 12.18 -8.73
CA ALA A 160 -3.61 12.03 -7.38
C ALA A 160 -4.68 12.29 -6.31
N VAL A 161 -5.52 13.32 -6.48
CA VAL A 161 -6.64 13.58 -5.57
C VAL A 161 -7.71 12.48 -5.67
N LEU A 162 -8.12 12.12 -6.89
CA LEU A 162 -9.15 11.09 -7.10
C LEU A 162 -8.75 9.73 -6.53
N THR A 163 -7.51 9.30 -6.77
CA THR A 163 -6.98 8.05 -6.22
C THR A 163 -6.79 8.13 -4.71
N ALA A 164 -6.51 9.32 -4.16
CA ALA A 164 -6.34 9.50 -2.72
C ALA A 164 -7.64 9.47 -1.92
N ILE A 165 -8.74 9.92 -2.52
CA ILE A 165 -10.08 9.93 -1.89
C ILE A 165 -10.73 8.53 -1.91
N ARG A 166 -10.36 7.68 -2.88
CA ARG A 166 -10.97 6.35 -3.07
C ARG A 166 -11.03 5.50 -1.80
N GLU A 167 -9.88 5.31 -1.14
CA GLU A 167 -9.79 4.43 0.04
C GLU A 167 -10.60 4.97 1.23
N PRO A 168 -10.52 6.26 1.61
CA PRO A 168 -11.41 6.85 2.61
C PRO A 168 -12.91 6.69 2.32
N LEU A 169 -13.34 6.78 1.06
CA LEU A 169 -14.76 6.60 0.69
C LEU A 169 -15.20 5.14 0.72
N GLU A 170 -14.30 4.21 0.40
CA GLU A 170 -14.58 2.78 0.48
C GLU A 170 -14.61 2.28 1.93
N GLN A 171 -13.83 2.91 2.80
CA GLN A 171 -13.72 2.60 4.22
C GLN A 171 -14.33 3.71 5.07
N MET A 172 -15.55 4.16 4.73
CA MET A 172 -16.20 5.26 5.45
C MET A 172 -16.22 4.98 6.97
N PRO A 173 -15.57 5.83 7.78
CA PRO A 173 -15.47 5.61 9.20
C PRO A 173 -16.81 5.93 9.88
N SER A 174 -17.07 5.26 11.00
CA SER A 174 -18.22 5.48 11.86
C SER A 174 -17.77 5.76 13.29
N GLY A 175 -18.64 6.39 14.08
CA GLY A 175 -18.38 6.73 15.48
C GLY A 175 -18.35 8.22 15.72
N GLU A 176 -17.52 8.67 16.64
CA GLU A 176 -17.40 10.09 17.01
C GLU A 176 -17.01 10.98 15.83
N THR A 177 -17.65 12.14 15.70
CA THR A 177 -17.42 13.08 14.59
C THR A 177 -15.96 13.49 14.43
N TRP A 178 -15.24 13.69 15.55
CA TRP A 178 -13.82 14.04 15.52
C TRP A 178 -12.96 12.89 14.97
N PHE A 179 -13.33 11.64 15.25
CA PHE A 179 -12.62 10.47 14.74
C PHE A 179 -12.90 10.28 13.26
N ILE A 180 -14.14 10.47 12.82
CA ILE A 180 -14.52 10.47 11.40
C ILE A 180 -13.67 11.50 10.65
N ALA A 181 -13.58 12.73 11.16
CA ALA A 181 -12.75 13.78 10.57
C ALA A 181 -11.27 13.39 10.52
N TYR A 182 -10.72 12.85 11.61
CA TYR A 182 -9.35 12.37 11.66
C TYR A 182 -9.08 11.26 10.63
N ALA A 183 -9.91 10.21 10.59
CA ALA A 183 -9.74 9.07 9.70
C ALA A 183 -9.82 9.48 8.23
N LEU A 184 -10.75 10.38 7.87
CA LEU A 184 -10.85 10.92 6.51
C LEU A 184 -9.63 11.77 6.13
N ILE A 185 -9.17 12.66 7.03
CA ILE A 185 -8.04 13.56 6.76
C ILE A 185 -6.72 12.79 6.72
N SER A 186 -6.46 11.91 7.70
CA SER A 186 -5.27 11.06 7.77
C SER A 186 -5.24 10.10 6.59
N GLY A 187 -6.36 9.44 6.31
CA GLY A 187 -6.53 8.54 5.17
C GLY A 187 -6.25 9.24 3.84
N PHE A 188 -6.91 10.37 3.57
CA PHE A 188 -6.63 11.17 2.37
C PHE A 188 -5.17 11.61 2.31
N GLY A 189 -4.63 12.15 3.40
CA GLY A 189 -3.27 12.69 3.48
C GLY A 189 -2.20 11.66 3.14
N MET A 190 -2.26 10.48 3.78
CA MET A 190 -1.34 9.38 3.49
C MET A 190 -1.45 8.94 2.03
N ASN A 191 -2.69 8.71 1.58
CA ASN A 191 -2.97 8.23 0.22
C ASN A 191 -2.51 9.24 -0.86
N PHE A 192 -2.64 10.54 -0.61
CA PHE A 192 -2.18 11.62 -1.49
C PHE A 192 -0.65 11.71 -1.52
N ILE A 193 0.00 11.63 -0.36
CA ILE A 193 1.48 11.60 -0.28
C ILE A 193 2.03 10.39 -1.03
N GLN A 194 1.38 9.23 -0.99
CA GLN A 194 1.76 8.07 -1.80
C GLN A 194 1.69 8.36 -3.31
N ALA A 195 0.65 9.05 -3.79
CA ALA A 195 0.55 9.44 -5.20
C ALA A 195 1.69 10.39 -5.60
N VAL A 196 2.06 11.34 -4.73
CA VAL A 196 3.20 12.25 -4.94
C VAL A 196 4.52 11.48 -4.99
N TYR A 197 4.76 10.56 -4.05
CA TYR A 197 5.96 9.71 -4.07
C TYR A 197 5.98 8.75 -5.25
N PHE A 198 4.83 8.27 -5.71
CA PHE A 198 4.76 7.47 -6.93
C PHE A 198 5.25 8.27 -8.14
N LYS A 199 4.79 9.51 -8.30
CA LYS A 199 5.22 10.40 -9.38
C LYS A 199 6.69 10.78 -9.29
N LYS A 200 7.18 11.06 -8.08
CA LYS A 200 8.55 11.54 -7.85
C LYS A 200 9.60 10.43 -7.86
N SER A 201 9.29 9.30 -7.24
CA SER A 201 10.26 8.25 -6.89
C SER A 201 9.90 6.85 -7.42
N GLY A 202 8.74 6.69 -8.09
CA GLY A 202 8.29 5.42 -8.67
C GLY A 202 7.58 4.51 -7.66
N PHE A 203 7.22 3.31 -8.13
CA PHE A 203 6.36 2.36 -7.39
C PHE A 203 6.94 1.93 -6.05
N ILE A 204 8.23 1.65 -5.97
CA ILE A 204 8.86 1.20 -4.72
C ILE A 204 8.70 2.24 -3.60
N ALA A 205 8.69 3.54 -3.93
CA ALA A 205 8.48 4.58 -2.93
C ALA A 205 7.05 4.60 -2.37
N ASN A 206 6.04 4.48 -3.23
CA ASN A 206 4.66 4.40 -2.75
C ASN A 206 4.42 3.14 -1.90
N LEU A 207 5.01 2.01 -2.29
CA LEU A 207 4.85 0.74 -1.62
C LEU A 207 5.61 0.75 -0.29
N SER A 208 6.82 1.31 -0.25
CA SER A 208 7.58 1.47 1.00
C SER A 208 6.82 2.32 2.02
N LEU A 209 6.12 3.38 1.58
CA LEU A 209 5.29 4.19 2.46
C LEU A 209 4.13 3.36 3.04
N ARG A 210 3.39 2.62 2.20
CA ARG A 210 2.32 1.75 2.69
C ARG A 210 2.83 0.66 3.64
N LEU A 211 3.94 0.02 3.29
CA LEU A 211 4.55 -1.02 4.12
C LEU A 211 5.06 -0.44 5.44
N GLY A 212 5.57 0.80 5.47
CA GLY A 212 5.95 1.47 6.70
C GLY A 212 4.76 1.70 7.64
N HIS A 213 3.61 2.09 7.07
CA HIS A 213 2.36 2.21 7.83
C HIS A 213 1.88 0.84 8.34
N TYR A 214 1.76 -0.15 7.45
CA TYR A 214 1.31 -1.50 7.79
C TYR A 214 2.23 -2.20 8.80
N LEU A 215 3.53 -1.92 8.77
CA LEU A 215 4.48 -2.44 9.74
C LEU A 215 4.07 -2.05 11.16
N VAL A 216 3.75 -0.78 11.40
CA VAL A 216 3.36 -0.31 12.75
C VAL A 216 1.91 -0.68 13.05
N TRP A 217 1.00 -0.27 12.17
CA TRP A 217 -0.44 -0.32 12.39
C TRP A 217 -0.99 -1.76 12.43
N HIS A 218 -0.49 -2.63 11.57
CA HIS A 218 -1.04 -3.98 11.42
C HIS A 218 -0.14 -5.08 11.99
N ILE A 219 1.17 -5.01 11.73
CA ILE A 219 2.10 -6.10 12.07
C ILE A 219 2.57 -5.99 13.52
N LEU A 220 3.18 -4.86 13.90
CA LEU A 220 3.73 -4.65 15.24
C LEU A 220 2.62 -4.51 16.29
N LEU A 221 1.55 -3.78 15.99
CA LEU A 221 0.37 -3.75 16.86
C LEU A 221 -0.24 -5.15 17.01
N GLY A 222 -0.38 -5.90 15.91
CA GLY A 222 -0.89 -7.28 15.94
C GLY A 222 -0.04 -8.19 16.82
N LEU A 223 1.28 -8.14 16.65
CA LEU A 223 2.24 -8.89 17.47
C LEU A 223 2.14 -8.51 18.95
N TYR A 224 2.04 -7.21 19.25
CA TYR A 224 1.89 -6.73 20.63
C TYR A 224 0.60 -7.25 21.27
N VAL A 225 -0.54 -7.14 20.57
CA VAL A 225 -1.82 -7.65 21.06
C VAL A 225 -1.77 -9.16 21.27
N GLN A 226 -1.20 -9.90 20.32
CA GLN A 226 -1.07 -11.36 20.41
C GLN A 226 -0.20 -11.82 21.60
N MET A 227 0.89 -11.12 21.89
CA MET A 227 1.88 -11.53 22.90
C MET A 227 1.60 -11.00 24.30
N VAL A 228 1.03 -9.79 24.41
CA VAL A 228 0.88 -9.05 25.68
C VAL A 228 -0.59 -8.76 26.00
N GLY A 229 -1.43 -8.58 24.97
CA GLY A 229 -2.85 -8.28 25.18
C GLY A 229 -3.69 -9.52 25.50
N LEU A 230 -3.29 -10.69 24.99
CA LEU A 230 -4.02 -11.96 25.11
C LEU A 230 -3.32 -13.00 26.00
N GLY A 231 -2.06 -12.75 26.39
CA GLY A 231 -1.28 -13.60 27.28
C GLY A 231 -1.41 -13.15 28.72
#